data_AF-A0A2J4YL69-F1
#
_entry.id   AF-A0A2J4YL69-F1
#
_cell.length_a   1.000
_cell.length_b   1.000
_cell.length_c   1.000
_cell.angle_alpha   90.00
_cell.angle_beta   90.00
_cell.angle_gamma   90.00
#
_symmetry.space_group_name_H-M   'P 1'
#
loop_
_entity.id
_entity.type
_entity.pdbx_description
1 polymer ?
#
loop_
_entity_poly.entity_id
_entity_poly.type
_entity_poly.pdbx_seq_one_letter_code
_entity_poly.pdbx_strand_id
1 'polypeptide(L)'
;WYNGQFGEDNLYLLRPFGPSGSTPAVTIRYRYTLNDIRSPEKDQPLTPALNEREKSDLLKSLEVMQSNLLKDKPQSDNDAPICPIPPGTSSDDAENYYSGVASNYIYETVAYIPVWLNDKCFIGTIFSHHGAYRHGVDAEITISSPRDDEDIVGDYAISGLRRAISVTSGWKIREGDNGMM
;
A
#
# COMPACT_ATOMS: atom_id res chain seq x y z
N TRP A 1 -16.87 -10.48 13.96
CA TRP A 1 -15.85 -9.42 14.09
C TRP A 1 -15.05 -9.38 12.80
N TYR A 2 -14.60 -8.19 12.39
CA TYR A 2 -14.00 -7.92 11.08
C TYR A 2 -12.61 -7.35 11.30
N ASN A 3 -11.61 -7.90 10.59
CA ASN A 3 -10.28 -7.31 10.46
C ASN A 3 -10.01 -7.06 8.98
N GLY A 4 -9.77 -5.81 8.59
CA GLY A 4 -9.53 -5.42 7.21
C GLY A 4 -8.12 -4.89 7.02
N GLN A 5 -7.42 -5.47 6.06
CA GLN A 5 -6.15 -4.96 5.54
C GLN A 5 -6.25 -4.81 4.02
N PHE A 6 -5.38 -4.01 3.42
CA PHE A 6 -5.37 -3.82 1.97
C PHE A 6 -5.25 -5.17 1.26
N GLY A 7 -6.25 -5.55 0.46
CA GLY A 7 -6.27 -6.82 -0.27
C GLY A 7 -6.69 -8.06 0.55
N GLU A 8 -6.98 -7.95 1.85
CA GLU A 8 -7.49 -9.08 2.65
C GLU A 8 -8.50 -8.64 3.72
N ASP A 9 -9.65 -9.31 3.75
CA ASP A 9 -10.58 -9.22 4.88
C ASP A 9 -10.65 -10.56 5.63
N ASN A 10 -10.63 -10.50 6.95
CA ASN A 10 -10.89 -11.63 7.83
C ASN A 10 -12.21 -11.44 8.60
N LEU A 11 -13.16 -12.33 8.36
CA LEU A 11 -14.48 -12.35 9.01
C LEU A 11 -14.52 -13.47 10.04
N TYR A 12 -14.52 -13.10 11.32
CA TYR A 12 -14.50 -14.02 12.45
C TYR A 12 -15.92 -14.26 13.00
N LEU A 13 -16.35 -15.53 13.01
CA LEU A 13 -17.63 -15.99 13.55
C LEU A 13 -17.50 -16.25 15.05
N LEU A 14 -17.58 -15.19 15.85
CA LEU A 14 -17.35 -15.26 17.28
C LEU A 14 -18.36 -16.17 17.99
N ARG A 15 -17.85 -17.05 18.84
CA ARG A 15 -18.63 -17.80 19.83
C ARG A 15 -18.25 -17.31 21.23
N PRO A 16 -19.07 -16.47 21.88
CA PRO A 16 -18.71 -15.77 23.12
C PRO A 16 -18.28 -16.66 24.30
N PHE A 17 -18.62 -17.96 24.27
CA PHE A 17 -18.35 -18.92 25.34
C PHE A 17 -17.63 -20.19 24.84
N GLY A 18 -16.91 -20.10 23.72
CA GLY A 18 -16.14 -21.22 23.18
C GLY A 18 -14.89 -21.51 24.03
N PRO A 19 -14.56 -22.78 24.32
CA PRO A 19 -13.37 -23.15 25.11
C PRO A 19 -12.06 -23.03 24.33
N SER A 20 -12.10 -22.73 23.03
CA SER A 20 -10.94 -22.70 22.14
C SER A 20 -10.42 -21.27 21.91
N GLY A 21 -9.09 -21.09 21.92
CA GLY A 21 -8.43 -19.83 21.53
C GLY A 21 -8.53 -19.49 20.03
N SER A 22 -9.06 -20.41 19.22
CA SER A 22 -9.34 -20.21 17.79
C SER A 22 -10.84 -20.09 17.54
N THR A 23 -11.22 -19.29 16.55
CA THR A 23 -12.60 -19.12 16.08
C THR A 23 -12.71 -19.43 14.59
N PRO A 24 -13.85 -19.91 14.08
CA PRO A 24 -14.05 -20.05 12.65
C PRO A 24 -13.95 -18.67 12.00
N ALA A 25 -13.20 -18.60 10.91
CA ALA A 25 -12.97 -17.39 10.14
C ALA A 25 -13.14 -17.67 8.64
N VAL A 26 -13.59 -16.66 7.92
CA VAL A 26 -13.57 -16.61 6.46
C VAL A 26 -12.58 -15.52 6.05
N THR A 27 -11.60 -15.88 5.24
CA THR A 27 -10.62 -14.94 4.67
C THR A 27 -10.95 -14.71 3.21
N ILE A 28 -11.09 -13.44 2.83
CA ILE A 28 -11.35 -13.05 1.46
C ILE A 28 -10.17 -12.23 0.96
N ARG A 29 -9.57 -12.65 -0.15
CA ARG A 29 -8.49 -11.91 -0.82
C ARG A 29 -9.05 -11.11 -1.99
N TYR A 30 -8.53 -9.91 -2.17
CA TYR A 30 -8.98 -8.97 -3.19
C TYR A 30 -7.85 -8.51 -4.10
N ARG A 31 -8.22 -8.16 -5.35
CA ARG A 31 -7.43 -7.35 -6.27
C ARG A 31 -8.23 -6.11 -6.65
N TYR A 32 -7.55 -5.00 -6.88
CA TYR A 32 -8.15 -3.71 -7.16
C TYR A 32 -7.78 -3.27 -8.58
N THR A 33 -8.75 -2.76 -9.32
CA THR A 33 -8.47 -2.04 -10.56
C THR A 33 -8.23 -0.57 -10.22
N LEU A 34 -7.01 -0.25 -9.78
CA LEU A 34 -6.60 1.11 -9.40
C LEU A 34 -6.41 1.97 -10.65
N ASN A 35 -7.45 2.70 -11.05
CA ASN A 35 -7.47 3.47 -12.31
C ASN A 35 -7.91 4.92 -12.14
N ASP A 36 -8.29 5.32 -10.93
CA ASP A 36 -8.65 6.70 -10.60
C ASP A 36 -7.57 7.32 -9.72
N ILE A 37 -6.90 8.36 -10.24
CA ILE A 37 -5.83 9.11 -9.57
C ILE A 37 -6.27 10.56 -9.53
N ARG A 38 -6.38 11.13 -8.34
CA ARG A 38 -6.93 12.47 -8.10
C ARG A 38 -6.08 13.22 -7.08
N SER A 39 -6.24 14.54 -7.06
CA SER A 39 -5.72 15.33 -5.95
C SER A 39 -6.43 14.93 -4.65
N PRO A 40 -5.73 14.85 -3.52
CA PRO A 40 -6.36 14.68 -2.21
C PRO A 40 -7.31 15.84 -1.90
N GLU A 41 -6.97 17.05 -2.37
CA GLU A 41 -7.84 18.21 -2.27
C GLU A 41 -8.86 18.24 -3.42
N LYS A 42 -10.14 18.30 -3.05
CA LYS A 42 -11.24 18.26 -4.01
C LYS A 42 -11.13 19.41 -5.02
N ASP A 43 -11.34 19.07 -6.30
CA ASP A 43 -11.35 20.00 -7.43
C ASP A 43 -10.01 20.72 -7.69
N GLN A 44 -8.91 20.23 -7.09
CA GLN A 44 -7.56 20.71 -7.37
C GLN A 44 -6.82 19.83 -8.39
N PRO A 45 -5.87 20.40 -9.15
CA PRO A 45 -4.98 19.62 -9.99
C PRO A 45 -4.09 18.70 -9.15
N LEU A 46 -3.57 17.65 -9.78
CA LEU A 46 -2.53 16.81 -9.20
C LEU A 46 -1.27 17.64 -8.94
N THR A 47 -0.67 17.44 -7.77
CA THR A 47 0.62 18.02 -7.42
C THR A 47 1.55 16.90 -6.94
N PRO A 48 2.63 16.58 -7.69
CA PRO A 48 2.99 17.13 -9.00
C PRO A 48 1.96 16.80 -10.10
N ALA A 49 1.93 17.60 -11.16
CA ALA A 49 1.10 17.29 -12.33
C ALA A 49 1.68 16.07 -13.07
N LEU A 50 0.80 15.17 -13.54
CA LEU A 50 1.19 14.00 -14.33
C LEU A 50 0.87 14.22 -15.81
N ASN A 51 1.84 13.98 -16.68
CA ASN A 51 1.57 13.79 -18.10
C ASN A 51 1.06 12.35 -18.39
N GLU A 52 0.59 12.10 -19.60
CA GLU A 52 0.01 10.80 -19.98
C GLU A 52 0.98 9.62 -19.82
N ARG A 53 2.28 9.83 -20.08
CA ARG A 53 3.31 8.80 -19.92
C ARG A 53 3.52 8.49 -18.44
N GLU A 54 3.73 9.51 -17.62
CA GLU A 54 3.93 9.38 -16.17
C GLU A 54 2.73 8.73 -15.50
N LYS A 55 1.51 9.13 -15.90
CA LYS A 55 0.27 8.50 -15.44
C LYS A 55 0.21 7.03 -15.81
N SER A 56 0.56 6.67 -17.06
CA SER A 56 0.57 5.27 -17.50
C SER A 56 1.60 4.44 -16.73
N ASP A 57 2.79 4.98 -16.48
CA ASP A 57 3.84 4.29 -15.76
C ASP A 57 3.49 4.13 -14.28
N LEU A 58 2.87 5.14 -13.64
CA LEU A 58 2.33 5.04 -12.29
C LEU A 58 1.24 3.95 -12.19
N LEU A 59 0.30 3.89 -13.13
CA LEU A 59 -0.73 2.85 -13.16
C LEU A 59 -0.12 1.44 -13.30
N LYS A 60 0.96 1.27 -14.07
CA LYS A 60 1.68 -0.02 -14.14
C LYS A 60 2.33 -0.37 -12.80
N SER A 61 2.99 0.59 -12.15
CA SER A 61 3.55 0.39 -10.81
C SER A 61 2.48 -0.03 -9.80
N LEU A 62 1.31 0.61 -9.83
CA LEU A 62 0.15 0.27 -8.99
C LEU A 62 -0.43 -1.12 -9.28
N GLU A 63 -0.30 -1.63 -10.51
CA GLU A 63 -0.72 -3.00 -10.83
C GLU A 63 0.30 -4.04 -10.33
N VAL A 64 1.59 -3.75 -10.50
CA VAL A 64 2.68 -4.64 -10.06
C VAL A 64 2.74 -4.77 -8.54
N MET A 65 2.52 -3.67 -7.81
CA MET A 65 2.59 -3.68 -6.34
C MET A 65 1.56 -4.63 -5.70
N GLN A 66 0.41 -4.85 -6.35
CA GLN A 66 -0.65 -5.69 -5.79
C GLN A 66 -0.26 -7.17 -5.68
N SER A 67 0.85 -7.57 -6.32
CA SER A 67 1.42 -8.92 -6.18
C SER A 67 2.62 -8.94 -5.22
N ASN A 68 3.00 -7.80 -4.64
CA ASN A 68 4.20 -7.60 -3.83
C ASN A 68 3.89 -6.70 -2.60
N LEU A 69 2.73 -6.90 -1.98
CA LEU A 69 2.31 -6.14 -0.80
C LEU A 69 3.28 -6.41 0.37
N LEU A 70 3.60 -5.38 1.16
CA LEU A 70 4.57 -5.51 2.26
C LEU A 70 4.15 -6.57 3.28
N LYS A 71 2.85 -6.69 3.57
CA LYS A 71 2.32 -7.69 4.49
C LYS A 71 2.51 -9.15 4.05
N ASP A 72 2.66 -9.36 2.75
CA ASP A 72 2.81 -10.71 2.16
C ASP A 72 4.31 -11.03 1.92
N LYS A 73 5.22 -10.06 2.10
CA LYS A 73 6.67 -10.27 1.96
C LYS A 73 7.28 -10.88 3.23
N PRO A 74 8.21 -11.84 3.10
CA PRO A 74 9.00 -12.30 4.23
C PRO A 74 9.99 -11.23 4.69
N GLN A 75 10.19 -11.10 6.01
CA GLN A 75 11.10 -10.10 6.61
C GLN A 75 12.57 -10.21 6.18
N SER A 76 12.97 -11.29 5.52
CA SER A 76 14.35 -11.57 5.13
C SER A 76 14.69 -11.27 3.68
N ASP A 77 13.75 -10.74 2.89
CA ASP A 77 14.02 -10.45 1.49
C ASP A 77 14.96 -9.25 1.37
N ASN A 78 16.13 -9.49 0.75
CA ASN A 78 17.02 -8.44 0.23
C ASN A 78 16.29 -7.75 -0.93
N ASP A 79 15.44 -6.79 -0.59
CA ASP A 79 14.66 -6.05 -1.57
C ASP A 79 15.61 -5.32 -2.52
N ALA A 80 15.31 -5.39 -3.82
CA ALA A 80 15.95 -4.51 -4.79
C ALA A 80 15.57 -3.06 -4.46
N PRO A 81 16.45 -2.08 -4.71
CA PRO A 81 16.11 -0.69 -4.43
C PRO A 81 14.89 -0.28 -5.26
N ILE A 82 13.98 0.48 -4.65
CA ILE A 82 12.73 0.92 -5.28
C ILE A 82 13.03 1.80 -6.48
N CYS A 83 14.01 2.69 -6.32
CA CYS A 83 14.55 3.54 -7.37
C CYS A 83 16.01 3.16 -7.69
N PRO A 84 16.47 3.32 -8.94
CA PRO A 84 17.88 3.10 -9.27
C PRO A 84 18.80 4.02 -8.47
N ILE A 85 19.79 3.44 -7.80
CA ILE A 85 20.79 4.18 -7.02
C ILE A 85 21.82 4.81 -7.98
N PRO A 86 22.04 6.13 -7.94
CA PRO A 86 23.05 6.79 -8.75
C PRO A 86 24.47 6.25 -8.51
N PRO A 87 25.33 6.19 -9.54
CA PRO A 87 26.73 5.82 -9.36
C PRO A 87 27.44 6.80 -8.42
N GLY A 88 28.16 6.28 -7.42
CA GLY A 88 28.91 7.09 -6.46
C GLY A 88 28.12 7.56 -5.24
N THR A 89 26.85 7.15 -5.09
CA THR A 89 26.08 7.32 -3.86
C THR A 89 26.77 6.60 -2.70
N SER A 90 26.86 7.26 -1.54
CA SER A 90 27.44 6.66 -0.34
C SER A 90 26.59 5.49 0.16
N SER A 91 27.16 4.62 1.01
CA SER A 91 26.37 3.52 1.59
C SER A 91 25.21 4.04 2.44
N ASP A 92 25.41 5.14 3.15
CA ASP A 92 24.39 5.72 4.03
C ASP A 92 23.25 6.34 3.20
N ASP A 93 23.57 7.02 2.10
CA ASP A 93 22.57 7.61 1.20
C ASP A 93 21.83 6.55 0.36
N ALA A 94 22.47 5.40 0.12
CA ALA A 94 21.86 4.30 -0.64
C ALA A 94 20.64 3.71 0.08
N GLU A 95 20.62 3.72 1.42
CA GLU A 95 19.49 3.23 2.23
C GLU A 95 18.18 3.98 1.92
N ASN A 96 18.26 5.26 1.56
CA ASN A 96 17.09 6.08 1.21
C ASN A 96 16.35 5.59 -0.04
N TYR A 97 16.95 4.70 -0.84
CA TYR A 97 16.35 4.13 -2.04
C TYR A 97 15.52 2.87 -1.78
N TYR A 98 15.49 2.37 -0.54
CA TYR A 98 14.81 1.13 -0.16
C TYR A 98 13.52 1.33 0.64
N SER A 99 13.24 2.55 1.12
CA SER A 99 12.04 2.85 1.92
C SER A 99 11.41 4.18 1.56
N GLY A 100 10.12 4.31 1.84
CA GLY A 100 9.38 5.56 1.69
C GLY A 100 9.16 6.30 3.02
N VAL A 101 8.14 7.14 3.03
CA VAL A 101 7.77 7.97 4.18
C VAL A 101 7.18 7.09 5.29
N ALA A 102 7.58 7.35 6.53
CA ALA A 102 7.01 6.68 7.70
C ALA A 102 5.55 7.07 7.89
N SER A 103 4.68 6.08 8.11
CA SER A 103 3.26 6.31 8.33
C SER A 103 2.92 6.51 9.80
N ASN A 104 1.83 7.23 10.07
CA ASN A 104 1.20 7.25 11.38
C ASN A 104 0.45 5.94 11.64
N TYR A 105 0.32 5.55 12.90
CA TYR A 105 -0.30 4.28 13.33
C TYR A 105 -1.78 4.08 12.92
N ILE A 106 -2.43 5.12 12.38
CA ILE A 106 -3.82 5.07 11.88
C ILE A 106 -3.91 4.59 10.42
N TYR A 107 -2.76 4.41 9.76
CA TYR A 107 -2.65 3.99 8.36
C TYR A 107 -1.87 2.69 8.26
N GLU A 108 -2.30 1.84 7.34
CA GLU A 108 -1.53 0.69 6.87
C GLU A 108 -0.56 1.16 5.79
N THR A 109 0.74 0.94 5.95
CA THR A 109 1.70 1.06 4.84
C THR A 109 1.60 -0.19 3.99
N VAL A 110 1.11 -0.04 2.77
CA VAL A 110 0.73 -1.15 1.88
C VAL A 110 1.91 -1.60 1.02
N ALA A 111 2.59 -0.64 0.41
CA ALA A 111 3.67 -0.88 -0.56
C ALA A 111 4.53 0.37 -0.73
N TYR A 112 5.76 0.14 -1.20
CA TYR A 112 6.59 1.17 -1.80
C TYR A 112 6.72 0.90 -3.30
N ILE A 113 6.56 1.93 -4.13
CA ILE A 113 6.62 1.81 -5.59
C ILE A 113 7.51 2.89 -6.22
N PRO A 114 8.16 2.61 -7.37
CA PRO A 114 8.79 3.66 -8.14
C PRO A 114 7.74 4.54 -8.81
N VAL A 115 7.93 5.85 -8.68
CA VAL A 115 7.16 6.90 -9.35
C VAL A 115 8.09 7.70 -10.24
N TRP A 116 7.83 7.69 -11.54
CA TRP A 116 8.67 8.41 -12.50
C TRP A 116 8.05 9.76 -12.84
N LEU A 117 8.75 10.84 -12.53
CA LEU A 117 8.35 12.22 -12.81
C LEU A 117 9.53 12.95 -13.45
N ASN A 118 9.32 13.58 -14.61
CA ASN A 118 10.36 14.31 -15.35
C ASN A 118 11.66 13.51 -15.51
N ASP A 119 11.54 12.22 -15.91
CA ASP A 119 12.63 11.26 -16.06
C ASP A 119 13.48 10.99 -14.79
N LYS A 120 12.97 11.40 -13.61
CA LYS A 120 13.55 11.11 -12.30
C LYS A 120 12.67 10.10 -11.56
N CYS A 121 13.30 9.18 -10.83
CA CYS A 121 12.60 8.23 -9.97
C CYS A 121 12.42 8.82 -8.57
N PHE A 122 11.20 8.72 -8.06
CA PHE A 122 10.76 9.06 -6.71
C PHE A 122 10.13 7.83 -6.06
N ILE A 123 10.02 7.83 -4.73
CA ILE A 123 9.41 6.73 -3.98
C ILE A 123 7.96 7.11 -3.66
N GLY A 124 7.02 6.31 -4.16
CA GLY A 124 5.62 6.37 -3.79
C GLY A 124 5.35 5.45 -2.62
N THR A 125 4.93 6.02 -1.50
CA THR A 125 4.49 5.27 -0.32
C THR A 125 2.97 5.14 -0.35
N ILE A 126 2.47 3.91 -0.38
CA ILE A 126 1.03 3.66 -0.49
C ILE A 126 0.44 3.42 0.90
N PHE A 127 -0.56 4.22 1.25
CA PHE A 127 -1.29 4.12 2.50
C PHE A 127 -2.74 3.68 2.29
N SER A 128 -3.26 2.93 3.26
CA SER A 128 -4.68 2.57 3.30
C SER A 128 -5.28 2.72 4.69
N HIS A 129 -6.56 3.07 4.75
CA HIS A 129 -7.34 3.17 5.98
C HIS A 129 -8.06 1.84 6.31
N HIS A 130 -7.29 0.78 6.59
CA HIS A 130 -7.75 -0.47 7.24
C HIS A 130 -9.19 -0.93 6.87
N GLY A 131 -9.45 -1.23 5.59
CA GLY A 131 -10.72 -1.86 5.19
C GLY A 131 -11.94 -0.94 5.06
N ALA A 132 -11.85 0.35 5.41
CA ALA A 132 -12.97 1.30 5.34
C ALA A 132 -13.19 1.84 3.92
N TYR A 133 -13.52 0.97 2.97
CA TYR A 133 -13.62 1.31 1.56
C TYR A 133 -15.04 1.70 1.16
N ARG A 134 -15.28 2.98 0.83
CA ARG A 134 -16.59 3.45 0.35
C ARG A 134 -16.71 3.38 -1.18
N HIS A 135 -15.58 3.40 -1.89
CA HIS A 135 -15.51 3.42 -3.36
C HIS A 135 -14.70 2.25 -3.94
N GLY A 136 -14.68 1.11 -3.25
CA GLY A 136 -13.91 -0.09 -3.63
C GLY A 136 -12.56 -0.14 -2.93
N VAL A 137 -11.73 0.88 -3.12
CA VAL A 137 -10.57 1.19 -2.27
C VAL A 137 -10.34 2.69 -2.25
N ASP A 138 -10.12 3.23 -1.06
CA ASP A 138 -9.72 4.62 -0.85
C ASP A 138 -8.31 4.54 -0.24
N ALA A 139 -7.30 4.83 -1.05
CA ALA A 139 -5.90 4.78 -0.66
C ALA A 139 -5.19 6.06 -1.09
N GLU A 140 -4.03 6.32 -0.49
CA GLU A 140 -3.23 7.51 -0.73
C GLU A 140 -1.83 7.10 -1.15
N ILE A 141 -1.20 7.91 -1.99
CA ILE A 141 0.21 7.81 -2.31
C ILE A 141 0.90 9.10 -1.91
N THR A 142 1.90 9.00 -1.05
CA THR A 142 2.83 10.10 -0.76
C THR A 142 4.11 9.89 -1.54
N ILE A 143 4.54 10.91 -2.27
CA ILE A 143 5.73 10.88 -3.13
C ILE A 143 6.85 11.60 -2.40
N SER A 144 7.96 10.89 -2.14
CA SER A 144 9.17 11.44 -1.55
C SER A 144 10.37 11.28 -2.49
N SER A 145 11.35 12.17 -2.34
CA SER A 145 12.64 12.00 -3.02
C SER A 145 13.53 11.07 -2.19
N PRO A 146 14.14 10.04 -2.80
CA PRO A 146 15.20 9.26 -2.14
C PRO A 146 16.54 10.02 -2.11
N ARG A 147 16.60 11.18 -2.77
CA ARG A 147 17.73 12.10 -2.70
C ARG A 147 17.40 13.06 -1.56
N ASP A 148 18.40 13.45 -0.78
CA ASP A 148 18.28 14.38 0.35
C ASP A 148 17.99 15.85 -0.10
N ASP A 149 17.21 16.02 -1.17
CA ASP A 149 16.85 17.28 -1.81
C ASP A 149 15.44 17.75 -1.42
N GLU A 150 14.48 16.84 -1.30
CA GLU A 150 13.10 17.12 -0.90
C GLU A 150 12.46 15.94 -0.14
N ASP A 151 11.99 16.20 1.09
CA ASP A 151 11.37 15.15 1.92
C ASP A 151 10.04 14.62 1.32
N ILE A 152 9.16 15.54 0.87
CA ILE A 152 7.86 15.21 0.28
C ILE A 152 7.61 16.13 -0.92
N VAL A 153 7.30 15.51 -2.06
CA VAL A 153 7.09 16.17 -3.36
C VAL A 153 5.59 16.39 -3.62
N GLY A 154 4.73 15.53 -3.08
CA GLY A 154 3.28 15.67 -3.13
C GLY A 154 2.54 14.36 -2.90
N ASP A 155 1.21 14.43 -2.98
CA ASP A 155 0.32 13.34 -2.62
C ASP A 155 -0.78 13.15 -3.67
N TYR A 156 -1.19 11.91 -3.92
CA TYR A 156 -2.39 11.60 -4.72
C TYR A 156 -3.36 10.70 -3.95
N ALA A 157 -4.65 10.95 -4.15
CA ALA A 157 -5.68 9.99 -3.80
C ALA A 157 -5.83 8.97 -4.95
N ILE A 158 -5.81 7.69 -4.61
CA ILE A 158 -6.02 6.60 -5.55
C ILE A 158 -7.25 5.78 -5.16
N SER A 159 -8.06 5.45 -6.17
CA SER A 159 -9.21 4.59 -5.97
C SER A 159 -9.45 3.64 -7.14
N GLY A 160 -10.31 2.64 -6.91
CA GLY A 160 -10.54 1.59 -7.87
C GLY A 160 -11.55 0.54 -7.42
N LEU A 161 -12.08 -0.20 -8.37
CA LEU A 161 -13.02 -1.28 -8.09
C LEU A 161 -12.32 -2.46 -7.42
N ARG A 162 -12.93 -2.98 -6.35
CA ARG A 162 -12.46 -4.17 -5.63
C ARG A 162 -13.08 -5.45 -6.21
N ARG A 163 -12.26 -6.46 -6.49
CA ARG A 163 -12.70 -7.79 -6.96
C ARG A 163 -12.18 -8.88 -6.03
N ALA A 164 -13.07 -9.75 -5.56
CA ALA A 164 -12.67 -10.95 -4.82
C ALA A 164 -11.94 -11.93 -5.76
N ILE A 165 -10.77 -12.40 -5.34
CA ILE A 165 -9.95 -13.36 -6.09
C ILE A 165 -9.82 -14.72 -5.38
N SER A 166 -10.06 -14.78 -4.07
CA SER A 166 -10.08 -16.02 -3.30
C SER A 166 -10.95 -15.87 -2.06
N VAL A 167 -11.62 -16.95 -1.69
CA VAL A 167 -12.36 -17.08 -0.43
C VAL A 167 -11.95 -18.40 0.21
N THR A 168 -11.46 -18.34 1.44
CA THR A 168 -11.07 -19.52 2.21
C THR A 168 -11.74 -19.50 3.57
N SER A 169 -12.09 -20.66 4.10
CA SER A 169 -12.62 -20.80 5.46
C SER A 169 -11.71 -21.70 6.28
N GLY A 170 -11.63 -21.43 7.57
CA GLY A 170 -10.78 -22.19 8.48
C GLY A 170 -10.93 -21.72 9.92
N TRP A 171 -10.09 -22.27 10.79
CA TRP A 171 -9.98 -21.82 12.17
C TRP A 171 -8.76 -20.92 12.30
N LYS A 172 -8.94 -19.72 12.86
CA LYS A 172 -7.87 -18.74 13.08
C LYS A 172 -7.89 -18.24 14.52
N ILE A 173 -6.71 -17.84 15.02
CA ILE A 173 -6.62 -17.00 16.23
C ILE A 173 -7.18 -15.62 15.86
N ARG A 174 -7.96 -15.02 16.76
CA ARG A 174 -8.50 -13.68 16.52
C ARG A 174 -7.40 -12.65 16.77
N GLU A 175 -7.03 -11.91 15.74
CA GLU A 175 -6.17 -10.73 15.84
C GLU A 175 -7.02 -9.49 16.15
N GLY A 176 -6.44 -8.39 16.63
CA GLY A 176 -7.10 -7.07 16.72
C GLY A 176 -6.95 -6.26 15.42
N ASP A 177 -7.56 -5.07 15.37
CA ASP A 177 -7.60 -4.20 14.16
C ASP A 177 -6.18 -3.81 13.65
N ASN A 178 -5.14 -4.00 14.47
CA ASN A 178 -3.74 -3.65 14.16
C ASN A 178 -2.83 -4.89 13.99
N GLY A 179 -3.39 -6.09 13.83
CA GLY A 179 -2.60 -7.35 13.81
C GLY A 179 -1.97 -7.73 15.16
N MET A 180 -2.29 -6.98 16.22
CA MET A 180 -1.84 -7.24 17.60
C MET A 180 -2.87 -8.12 18.32
N MET A 181 -2.40 -9.09 19.12
CA MET A 181 -3.23 -9.97 19.97
C MET A 181 -3.90 -9.21 21.13
#